data_AF-A0A212FL70-F1
#
_entry.id   AF-A0A212FL70-F1
#
_cell.length_a   1.000
_cell.length_b   1.000
_cell.length_c   1.000
_cell.angle_alpha   90.00
_cell.angle_beta   90.00
_cell.angle_gamma   90.00
#
_symmetry.space_group_name_H-M   'P 1'
#
loop_
_entity.id
_entity.type
_entity.pdbx_description
1 polymer ?
#
loop_
_entity_poly.entity_id
_entity_poly.type
_entity_poly.pdbx_seq_one_letter_code
_entity_poly.pdbx_strand_id
1 'polypeptide(L)'
;MLNGNRDYDRHYKNEADRQVHYEAFVKSLKEINRANAEQPGTLFDINLFADYTEEENEHHLGFVEDKQRKKVDLYDFLHNLQN
;
A
#
# COMPACT_ATOMS: atom_id res chain seq x y z
N MET A 1 16.29 -17.65 7.65
CA MET A 1 15.75 -16.92 6.48
C MET A 1 14.24 -16.98 6.59
N LEU A 2 13.54 -15.86 6.60
CA LEU A 2 12.07 -15.81 6.69
C LEU A 2 11.46 -16.39 5.40
N ASN A 3 10.50 -17.32 5.53
CA ASN A 3 9.94 -18.12 4.44
C ASN A 3 8.73 -17.48 3.74
N GLY A 4 8.42 -16.21 3.99
CA GLY A 4 7.15 -15.56 3.59
C GLY A 4 6.79 -15.72 2.10
N ASN A 5 7.74 -15.66 1.17
CA ASN A 5 7.43 -15.78 -0.26
C ASN A 5 6.91 -17.18 -0.67
N ARG A 6 7.25 -18.23 0.08
CA ARG A 6 6.85 -19.61 -0.25
C ARG A 6 5.45 -19.94 0.23
N ASP A 7 4.99 -19.28 1.29
CA ASP A 7 3.68 -19.55 1.90
C ASP A 7 2.54 -18.84 1.14
N TYR A 8 2.87 -17.82 0.32
CA TYR A 8 1.91 -16.97 -0.40
C TYR A 8 2.02 -17.02 -1.94
N ASP A 9 2.75 -17.99 -2.49
CA ASP A 9 2.92 -18.21 -3.95
C ASP A 9 3.26 -16.92 -4.74
N ARG A 10 4.25 -16.17 -4.24
CA ARG A 10 4.61 -14.86 -4.80
C ARG A 10 5.43 -15.01 -6.09
N HIS A 11 4.96 -14.34 -7.14
CA HIS A 11 5.64 -14.24 -8.44
C HIS A 11 5.90 -12.77 -8.78
N TYR A 12 7.18 -12.40 -8.85
CA TYR A 12 7.61 -11.07 -9.27
C TYR A 12 8.01 -11.07 -10.75
N LYS A 13 7.81 -9.93 -11.42
CA LYS A 13 8.05 -9.78 -12.86
C LYS A 13 9.53 -9.90 -13.22
N ASN A 14 10.41 -9.37 -12.36
CA ASN A 14 11.87 -9.37 -12.51
C ASN A 14 12.56 -9.05 -11.17
N GLU A 15 13.89 -8.95 -11.17
CA GLU A 15 14.65 -8.67 -9.95
C GLU A 15 14.42 -7.27 -9.39
N ALA A 16 14.19 -6.26 -10.24
CA ALA A 16 13.88 -4.91 -9.76
C ALA A 16 12.52 -4.86 -9.05
N ASP A 17 11.51 -5.53 -9.62
CA ASP A 17 10.19 -5.73 -9.01
C ASP A 17 10.32 -6.44 -7.65
N ARG A 18 11.09 -7.54 -7.61
CA ARG A 18 11.40 -8.28 -6.38
C ARG A 18 12.04 -7.39 -5.30
N GLN A 19 12.95 -6.50 -5.69
CA GLN A 19 13.61 -5.60 -4.76
C GLN A 19 12.63 -4.56 -4.19
N VAL A 20 11.76 -3.98 -5.02
CA VAL A 20 10.72 -3.03 -4.57
C VAL A 20 9.78 -3.69 -3.55
N HIS A 21 9.29 -4.90 -3.85
CA HIS A 21 8.44 -5.64 -2.91
C HIS A 21 9.18 -6.07 -1.64
N TYR A 22 10.47 -6.39 -1.73
CA TYR A 22 11.28 -6.69 -0.54
C TYR A 22 11.40 -5.47 0.39
N GLU A 23 11.59 -4.26 -0.17
CA GLU A 23 11.64 -3.03 0.61
C GLU A 23 10.28 -2.72 1.26
N ALA A 24 9.18 -2.92 0.53
CA ALA A 24 7.83 -2.82 1.07
C ALA A 24 7.60 -3.80 2.22
N PHE A 25 8.04 -5.06 2.07
CA PHE A 25 7.97 -6.07 3.11
C PHE A 25 8.73 -5.68 4.38
N VAL A 26 9.95 -5.17 4.25
CA VAL A 26 10.75 -4.71 5.41
C VAL A 26 10.05 -3.56 6.15
N LYS A 27 9.40 -2.64 5.42
CA LYS A 27 8.60 -1.56 6.00
C LYS A 27 7.41 -2.12 6.78
N SER A 28 6.64 -3.02 6.18
CA SER A 28 5.50 -3.68 6.84
C SER A 28 5.91 -4.46 8.08
N LEU A 29 7.02 -5.20 8.05
CA LEU A 29 7.50 -5.96 9.20
C LEU A 29 7.86 -5.05 10.39
N LYS A 30 8.46 -3.88 10.12
CA LYS A 30 8.73 -2.89 11.17
C LYS A 30 7.45 -2.37 11.80
N GLU A 31 6.44 -2.06 11.00
CA GLU A 31 5.15 -1.59 11.49
C GLU A 31 4.38 -2.66 12.26
N ILE A 32 4.38 -3.91 11.78
CA ILE A 32 3.78 -5.06 12.49
C ILE A 32 4.42 -5.21 13.88
N ASN A 33 5.75 -5.20 13.95
CA ASN A 33 6.46 -5.32 15.23
C ASN A 33 6.15 -4.16 16.17
N ARG A 34 6.11 -2.93 15.66
CA ARG A 34 5.73 -1.73 16.44
C ARG A 34 4.30 -1.84 16.95
N ALA A 35 3.34 -2.16 16.08
CA ALA A 35 1.93 -2.27 16.43
C ALA A 35 1.68 -3.38 17.46
N ASN A 36 2.32 -4.53 17.32
CA ASN A 36 2.24 -5.63 18.30
C ASN A 36 2.83 -5.26 19.67
N ALA A 37 3.81 -4.36 19.72
CA ALA A 37 4.36 -3.86 20.99
C ALA A 37 3.46 -2.79 21.64
N GLU A 38 2.77 -1.98 20.83
CA GLU A 38 2.05 -0.79 21.29
C GLU A 38 0.53 -0.98 21.47
N GLN A 39 -0.09 -1.95 20.79
CA GLN A 39 -1.55 -2.11 20.72
C GLN A 39 -2.03 -3.39 21.44
N PRO A 40 -2.21 -3.36 22.77
CA PRO A 40 -2.72 -4.50 23.52
C PRO A 40 -4.19 -4.76 23.14
N GLY A 41 -4.45 -5.86 22.45
CA GLY A 41 -5.80 -6.27 22.04
C GLY A 41 -5.92 -6.70 20.57
N THR A 42 -4.89 -6.41 19.77
CA THR A 42 -4.80 -6.85 18.36
C THR A 42 -3.45 -7.51 18.15
N LEU A 43 -3.43 -8.60 17.37
CA LEU A 43 -2.20 -9.22 16.90
C LEU A 43 -2.12 -9.05 15.38
N PHE A 44 -1.05 -8.45 14.93
CA PHE A 44 -0.69 -8.28 13.52
C PHE A 44 0.32 -9.36 13.14
N ASP A 45 0.22 -9.89 11.93
CA ASP A 45 1.12 -10.92 11.42
C ASP A 45 1.42 -10.68 9.93
N ILE A 46 2.45 -11.34 9.42
CA ILE A 46 2.80 -11.36 8.00
C ILE A 46 1.68 -12.08 7.25
N ASN A 47 1.09 -11.40 6.27
CA ASN A 47 -0.01 -11.90 5.46
C ASN A 47 0.19 -11.59 3.96
N LEU A 48 -0.82 -11.87 3.14
CA LEU A 48 -0.85 -11.59 1.70
C LEU A 48 -0.74 -10.09 1.33
N PHE A 49 -0.67 -9.18 2.29
CA PHE A 49 -0.52 -7.74 2.02
C PHE A 49 0.82 -7.22 2.52
N ALA A 50 1.65 -8.08 3.12
CA ALA A 50 2.87 -7.65 3.79
C ALA A 50 3.91 -7.05 2.85
N ASP A 51 3.95 -7.45 1.57
CA ASP A 51 4.88 -6.94 0.56
C ASP A 51 4.22 -6.03 -0.49
N TYR A 52 2.98 -5.57 -0.26
CA TYR A 52 2.32 -4.66 -1.19
C TYR A 52 3.01 -3.30 -1.22
N THR A 53 3.22 -2.77 -2.43
CA THR A 53 3.68 -1.38 -2.59
C THR A 53 2.59 -0.40 -2.17
N GLU A 54 2.94 0.88 -2.07
CA GLU A 54 1.97 1.91 -1.73
C GLU A 54 0.89 2.02 -2.81
N GLU A 55 1.29 1.97 -4.08
CA GLU A 55 0.40 1.98 -5.25
C GLU A 55 -0.54 0.76 -5.25
N GLU A 56 -0.04 -0.43 -4.91
CA GLU A 56 -0.89 -1.63 -4.84
C GLU A 56 -1.91 -1.53 -3.71
N ASN A 57 -1.53 -0.96 -2.57
CA ASN A 57 -2.45 -0.74 -1.45
C ASN A 57 -3.58 0.24 -1.80
N GLU A 58 -3.30 1.29 -2.58
CA GLU A 58 -4.32 2.25 -3.02
C GLU A 58 -5.46 1.58 -3.80
N HIS A 59 -5.14 0.54 -4.58
CA HIS A 59 -6.12 -0.21 -5.35
C HIS A 59 -6.97 -1.19 -4.52
N HIS A 60 -6.64 -1.40 -3.24
CA HIS A 60 -7.38 -2.28 -2.32
C HIS A 60 -8.28 -1.53 -1.34
N LEU A 61 -8.26 -0.20 -1.37
CA LEU A 61 -9.21 0.63 -0.65
C LEU A 61 -10.55 0.50 -1.40
N GLY A 62 -11.55 -0.08 -0.74
CA GLY A 62 -12.87 -0.37 -1.31
C GLY A 62 -13.65 0.87 -1.75
N PHE A 63 -14.94 0.92 -1.46
CA PHE A 63 -15.75 2.07 -1.87
C PHE A 63 -15.32 3.35 -1.14
N VAL A 64 -14.73 4.29 -1.89
CA VAL A 64 -14.52 5.66 -1.46
C VAL A 64 -15.76 6.46 -1.88
N GLU A 65 -16.56 6.91 -0.91
CA GLU A 65 -17.65 7.84 -1.21
C GLU A 65 -17.05 9.14 -1.76
N ASP A 66 -17.49 9.57 -2.95
CA ASP A 66 -16.94 10.68 -3.76
C ASP A 66 -16.90 12.07 -3.08
N LYS A 67 -17.26 12.17 -1.79
CA LYS A 67 -17.34 13.44 -1.04
C LYS A 67 -15.99 14.11 -0.77
N GLN A 68 -14.86 13.46 -1.10
CA GLN A 68 -13.51 13.97 -0.79
C GLN A 68 -12.58 14.09 -2.00
N ARG A 69 -12.93 13.54 -3.18
CA ARG A 69 -12.24 13.91 -4.43
C ARG A 69 -12.76 15.29 -4.81
N LYS A 70 -12.09 16.33 -4.30
CA LYS A 70 -12.22 17.67 -4.85
C LYS A 70 -12.07 17.54 -6.36
N LYS A 71 -13.18 17.73 -7.06
CA LYS A 71 -13.20 18.27 -8.40
C LYS A 71 -12.11 19.34 -8.44
N VAL A 72 -11.02 19.08 -9.14
CA VAL A 72 -10.35 20.16 -9.85
C VAL A 72 -11.42 20.60 -10.82
N ASP A 73 -12.22 21.58 -10.38
CA ASP A 73 -13.48 21.89 -11.03
C ASP A 73 -13.14 22.34 -12.45
N LEU A 74 -13.93 21.91 -13.42
CA LEU A 74 -13.85 22.40 -14.80
C LEU A 74 -13.79 23.95 -14.85
N TYR A 75 -14.29 24.61 -13.79
CA TYR A 75 -14.17 26.03 -13.52
C TYR A 75 -12.72 26.56 -13.45
N ASP A 76 -11.79 25.85 -12.79
CA ASP A 76 -10.37 26.23 -12.71
C ASP A 76 -9.65 26.07 -14.06
N PHE A 77 -10.05 25.07 -14.85
CA PHE A 77 -9.51 24.85 -16.20
C PHE A 77 -10.01 25.91 -17.19
N LEU A 78 -11.29 26.31 -17.09
CA LEU A 78 -11.88 27.32 -17.97
C LEU A 78 -11.46 28.75 -17.62
N HIS A 79 -11.23 29.08 -16.34
CA HIS A 79 -10.74 30.41 -15.93
C HIS A 79 -9.26 30.65 -16.26
N ASN A 80 -8.44 29.60 -16.36
CA ASN A 80 -7.03 29.73 -16.75
C ASN A 80 -6.80 29.80 -18.27
N LEU A 81 -7.86 29.72 -19.09
CA LEU A 81 -7.80 29.89 -20.55
C LEU A 81 -8.25 31.28 -21.02
N GLN A 82 -8.65 32.16 -20.10
CA GLN A 82 -9.13 33.52 -20.41
C GLN A 82 -8.16 34.63 -19.96
N ASN A 83 -6.93 34.30 -19.56
CA ASN A 83 -5.85 35.25 -19.31
C ASN A 83 -4.70 35.05 -20.30
#